data_AF-A0A7S0B8E0-F1
#
_entry.id   AF-A0A7S0B8E0-F1
#
_cell.length_a   1.000
_cell.length_b   1.000
_cell.length_c   1.000
_cell.angle_alpha   90.00
_cell.angle_beta   90.00
_cell.angle_gamma   90.00
#
_symmetry.space_group_name_H-M   'P 1'
#
loop_
_entity.id
_entity.type
_entity.pdbx_description
1 polymer ?
#
loop_
_entity_poly.entity_id
_entity_poly.type
_entity_poly.pdbx_seq_one_letter_code
_entity_poly.pdbx_strand_id
1 'polypeptide(L)'
;DDPKVPKALWDELSACQRDGVRWLWQLRSQGVGGVLADEAGCGKTAQIIGYVSALHQAGMLPGGCPQDAGGSAAAQAAPPGTGGVLVLCPAIRVPKWHAELVLRCPRLGVHKAASADEKLRPTVGTPRQPRAVLVASHEAMLAAHGDLSKTTGVLVVDDDGRSLRNPHVELTIAAKQFSTPHRIVVSRAPFKESLQDLWSVIDFCQPGALGTLPVFAEHLAQPLEAAGRVGADASGRALAVGCASALRNMTRGSILCRDKSAGAPMPLGKPSRYSSCVRVLQPFLDRSDVQKEDVQAHESTLKHMIRKMRQSVKDCSGHGAGTPTWTGRCGV
;
A
#
# COMPACT_ATOMS: atom_id res chain seq x y z
N ASP A 1 -11.71 16.39 3.09
CA ASP A 1 -12.39 15.98 4.34
C ASP A 1 -11.42 15.30 5.28
N ASP A 2 -11.52 15.58 6.58
CA ASP A 2 -10.75 14.90 7.64
C ASP A 2 -11.45 13.56 7.98
N PRO A 3 -10.72 12.46 8.27
CA PRO A 3 -11.33 11.19 8.64
C PRO A 3 -12.13 11.31 9.93
N LYS A 4 -13.38 10.83 9.91
CA LYS A 4 -14.22 10.76 11.11
C LYS A 4 -13.89 9.49 11.90
N VAL A 5 -13.20 9.64 13.03
CA VAL A 5 -12.86 8.54 13.94
C VAL A 5 -13.60 8.75 15.27
N PRO A 6 -14.10 7.68 15.94
CA PRO A 6 -14.69 7.82 17.27
C PRO A 6 -13.73 8.51 18.24
N LYS A 7 -14.24 9.50 19.00
CA LYS A 7 -13.44 10.36 19.87
C LYS A 7 -12.54 9.55 20.82
N ALA A 8 -13.06 8.50 21.44
CA ALA A 8 -12.29 7.64 22.35
C ALA A 8 -11.04 7.04 21.68
N LEU A 9 -11.18 6.50 20.46
CA LEU A 9 -10.06 5.96 19.71
C LEU A 9 -9.13 7.07 19.22
N TRP A 10 -9.67 8.20 18.76
CA TRP A 10 -8.87 9.32 18.27
C TRP A 10 -7.97 9.92 19.37
N ASP A 11 -8.51 10.03 20.59
CA ASP A 11 -7.81 10.59 21.74
C ASP A 11 -6.65 9.69 22.22
N GLU A 12 -6.75 8.36 22.03
CA GLU A 12 -5.65 7.41 22.29
C GLU A 12 -4.49 7.52 21.29
N LEU A 13 -4.75 7.97 20.06
CA LEU A 13 -3.72 8.08 19.03
C LEU A 13 -2.80 9.27 19.30
N SER A 14 -1.50 9.07 19.17
CA SER A 14 -0.53 10.16 19.20
C SER A 14 -0.70 11.10 18.00
N ALA A 15 -0.18 12.33 18.08
CA ALA A 15 -0.26 13.30 16.97
C ALA A 15 0.27 12.72 15.64
N CYS A 16 1.42 12.05 15.70
CA CYS A 16 2.00 11.36 14.55
C CYS A 16 1.06 10.24 14.04
N GLN A 17 0.43 9.47 14.92
CA GLN A 17 -0.52 8.44 14.48
C GLN A 17 -1.75 9.03 13.79
N ARG A 18 -2.31 10.12 14.33
CA ARG A 18 -3.43 10.86 13.72
C ARG A 18 -3.08 11.38 12.32
N ASP A 19 -1.87 11.92 12.16
CA ASP A 19 -1.38 12.36 10.84
C ASP A 19 -1.25 11.17 9.86
N GLY A 20 -0.85 9.99 10.36
CA GLY A 20 -0.84 8.77 9.56
C GLY A 20 -2.24 8.35 9.10
N VAL A 21 -3.24 8.44 9.98
CA VAL A 21 -4.65 8.17 9.63
C VAL A 21 -5.16 9.16 8.57
N ARG A 22 -4.83 10.45 8.71
CA ARG A 22 -5.18 11.48 7.72
C ARG A 22 -4.51 11.23 6.37
N TRP A 23 -3.24 10.84 6.38
CA TRP A 23 -2.51 10.50 5.17
C TRP A 23 -3.14 9.31 4.44
N LEU A 24 -3.48 8.24 5.17
CA LEU A 24 -4.20 7.08 4.61
C LEU A 24 -5.56 7.47 4.03
N TRP A 25 -6.29 8.38 4.70
CA TRP A 25 -7.56 8.90 4.22
C TRP A 25 -7.40 9.68 2.90
N GLN A 26 -6.38 10.53 2.80
CA GLN A 26 -6.09 11.31 1.58
C GLN A 26 -5.69 10.42 0.41
N LEU A 27 -4.86 9.41 0.65
CA LEU A 27 -4.51 8.41 -0.38
C LEU A 27 -5.76 7.77 -0.97
N ARG A 28 -6.70 7.36 -0.10
CA ARG A 28 -8.00 6.84 -0.55
C ARG A 28 -8.77 7.85 -1.38
N SER A 29 -8.87 9.11 -0.94
CA SER A 29 -9.58 10.15 -1.70
C SER A 29 -8.97 10.39 -3.08
N GLN A 30 -7.68 10.11 -3.25
CA GLN A 30 -6.98 10.19 -4.54
C GLN A 30 -7.06 8.90 -5.36
N GLY A 31 -7.66 7.82 -4.82
CA GLY A 31 -7.77 6.52 -5.48
C GLY A 31 -6.43 5.79 -5.60
N VAL A 32 -5.47 6.09 -4.73
CA VAL A 32 -4.13 5.49 -4.77
C VAL A 32 -3.81 4.79 -3.45
N GLY A 33 -3.03 3.71 -3.51
CA GLY A 33 -2.47 3.07 -2.32
C GLY A 33 -1.17 3.72 -1.85
N GLY A 34 -0.59 3.14 -0.80
CA GLY A 34 0.65 3.67 -0.24
C GLY A 34 1.36 2.73 0.74
N VAL A 35 2.56 3.15 1.10
CA VAL A 35 3.50 2.44 1.94
C VAL A 35 3.70 3.22 3.25
N LEU A 36 3.23 2.64 4.35
CA LEU A 36 3.45 3.14 5.70
C LEU A 36 4.73 2.54 6.28
N ALA A 37 5.82 3.29 6.18
CA ALA A 37 7.18 2.86 6.52
C ALA A 37 7.75 3.57 7.76
N ASP A 38 6.91 4.05 8.68
CA ASP A 38 7.38 4.65 9.93
C ASP A 38 8.35 3.73 10.70
N GLU A 39 9.21 4.35 11.51
CA GLU A 39 10.15 3.64 12.37
C GLU A 39 9.44 2.63 13.30
N ALA A 40 10.17 1.60 13.73
CA ALA A 40 9.65 0.63 14.70
C ALA A 40 9.24 1.33 16.00
N GLY A 41 8.05 1.00 16.52
CA GLY A 41 7.51 1.63 17.72
C GLY A 41 6.62 2.85 17.48
N CYS A 42 6.50 3.37 16.25
CA CYS A 42 5.56 4.46 15.93
C CYS A 42 4.06 4.06 15.96
N GLY A 43 3.76 2.78 16.24
CA GLY A 43 2.39 2.27 16.34
C GLY A 43 1.61 2.24 15.01
N LYS A 44 2.24 1.73 13.95
CA LYS A 44 1.61 1.60 12.61
C LYS A 44 0.30 0.80 12.63
N THR A 45 0.21 -0.26 13.44
CA THR A 45 -1.02 -1.02 13.66
C THR A 45 -2.17 -0.13 14.16
N ALA A 46 -1.89 0.76 15.13
CA ALA A 46 -2.89 1.70 15.64
C ALA A 46 -3.36 2.69 14.57
N GLN A 47 -2.47 3.13 13.68
CA GLN A 47 -2.82 3.99 12.54
C GLN A 47 -3.75 3.27 11.56
N ILE A 48 -3.45 2.02 11.21
CA ILE A 48 -4.32 1.23 10.33
C ILE A 48 -5.68 0.99 11.00
N ILE A 49 -5.73 0.67 12.29
CA ILE A 49 -6.99 0.49 13.03
C ILE A 49 -7.80 1.79 13.06
N GLY A 50 -7.17 2.93 13.33
CA GLY A 50 -7.82 4.25 13.28
C GLY A 50 -8.40 4.54 11.89
N TYR A 51 -7.67 4.17 10.84
CA TYR A 51 -8.14 4.30 9.46
C TYR A 51 -9.29 3.34 9.12
N VAL A 52 -9.25 2.08 9.56
CA VAL A 52 -10.37 1.13 9.43
C VAL A 52 -11.62 1.63 10.16
N SER A 53 -11.44 2.21 11.36
CA SER A 53 -12.53 2.84 12.11
C SER A 53 -13.12 4.02 11.34
N ALA A 54 -12.29 4.84 10.68
CA ALA A 54 -12.76 5.93 9.82
C ALA A 54 -13.60 5.43 8.64
N LEU A 55 -13.17 4.34 7.99
CA LEU A 55 -13.93 3.71 6.91
C LEU A 55 -15.30 3.21 7.39
N HIS A 56 -15.36 2.65 8.59
CA HIS A 56 -16.61 2.22 9.20
C HIS A 56 -17.56 3.40 9.45
N GLN A 57 -17.06 4.49 10.06
CA GLN A 57 -17.86 5.70 10.31
C GLN A 57 -18.35 6.37 9.03
N ALA A 58 -17.60 6.24 7.94
CA ALA A 58 -17.99 6.72 6.63
C ALA A 58 -18.98 5.78 5.90
N GLY A 59 -19.43 4.69 6.53
CA GLY A 59 -20.36 3.72 5.94
C GLY A 59 -19.75 2.88 4.81
N MET A 60 -18.41 2.84 4.71
CA MET A 60 -17.71 2.11 3.65
C MET A 60 -17.47 0.64 3.99
N LEU A 61 -17.70 0.23 5.23
CA LEU A 61 -17.56 -1.16 5.67
C LEU A 61 -18.93 -1.77 6.01
N PRO A 62 -19.17 -3.04 5.69
CA PRO A 62 -20.42 -3.71 6.01
C PRO A 62 -20.49 -3.95 7.53
N GLY A 63 -21.54 -3.46 8.20
CA GLY A 63 -21.76 -3.75 9.63
C GLY A 63 -22.16 -2.58 10.53
N GLY A 64 -23.05 -1.69 10.10
CA GLY A 64 -23.76 -0.83 11.07
C GLY A 64 -24.75 -1.65 11.90
N CYS A 65 -24.87 -1.38 13.20
CA CYS A 65 -26.00 -1.85 14.00
C CYS A 65 -27.31 -1.30 13.39
N PRO A 66 -28.37 -2.12 13.21
CA PRO A 66 -29.68 -1.64 12.75
C PRO A 66 -30.31 -0.56 13.64
N GLN A 67 -29.85 -0.42 14.88
CA GLN A 67 -30.47 0.45 15.90
C GLN A 67 -29.95 1.91 15.91
N ASP A 68 -28.81 2.19 15.26
CA ASP A 68 -28.28 3.56 15.13
C ASP A 68 -28.67 4.20 13.78
N ALA A 69 -29.45 3.49 12.95
CA ALA A 69 -29.95 3.99 11.68
C ALA A 69 -31.14 4.93 11.90
N GLY A 70 -30.86 6.14 12.35
CA GLY A 70 -31.76 7.28 12.18
C GLY A 70 -31.99 7.54 10.70
N GLY A 71 -33.04 6.95 10.13
CA GLY A 71 -33.79 7.49 8.99
C GLY A 71 -33.11 7.63 7.62
N SER A 72 -31.89 7.12 7.40
CA SER A 72 -31.32 7.13 6.04
C SER A 72 -31.70 5.85 5.28
N ALA A 73 -32.57 6.01 4.29
CA ALA A 73 -33.01 4.98 3.34
C ALA A 73 -31.86 4.33 2.52
N ALA A 74 -30.60 4.74 2.71
CA ALA A 74 -29.43 4.19 2.03
C ALA A 74 -28.95 2.83 2.58
N ALA A 75 -29.49 2.35 3.71
CA ALA A 75 -29.14 1.03 4.27
C ALA A 75 -29.83 -0.15 3.58
N GLN A 76 -30.79 0.10 2.68
CA GLN A 76 -31.56 -0.93 1.95
C GLN A 76 -31.14 -1.04 0.48
N ALA A 77 -29.85 -1.11 0.17
CA ALA A 77 -29.38 -1.56 -1.15
C ALA A 77 -27.88 -1.86 -1.16
N ALA A 78 -27.29 -2.39 -0.08
CA ALA A 78 -25.92 -2.87 -0.15
C ALA A 78 -25.94 -4.23 -0.88
N PRO A 79 -25.46 -4.34 -2.14
CA PRO A 79 -25.54 -5.58 -2.90
C PRO A 79 -24.81 -6.71 -2.16
N PRO A 80 -25.21 -7.98 -2.36
CA PRO A 80 -24.45 -9.12 -1.89
C PRO A 80 -23.06 -9.08 -2.53
N GLY A 81 -22.05 -8.65 -1.76
CA GLY A 81 -20.71 -8.33 -2.28
C GLY A 81 -20.07 -7.07 -1.71
N THR A 82 -20.76 -6.33 -0.83
CA THR A 82 -20.19 -5.16 -0.12
C THR A 82 -19.00 -5.59 0.75
N GLY A 83 -17.80 -5.41 0.21
CA GLY A 83 -16.57 -6.06 0.66
C GLY A 83 -16.01 -5.54 1.98
N GLY A 84 -15.15 -6.36 2.61
CA GLY A 84 -14.49 -6.05 3.87
C GLY A 84 -13.06 -5.52 3.70
N VAL A 85 -12.41 -5.37 4.84
CA VAL A 85 -10.96 -5.17 4.97
C VAL A 85 -10.27 -6.53 5.08
N LEU A 86 -9.23 -6.76 4.28
CA LEU A 86 -8.31 -7.88 4.44
C LEU A 86 -6.98 -7.38 4.98
N VAL A 87 -6.57 -7.88 6.14
CA VAL A 87 -5.25 -7.63 6.72
C VAL A 87 -4.42 -8.90 6.59
N LEU A 88 -3.35 -8.85 5.81
CA LEU A 88 -2.35 -9.90 5.67
C LEU A 88 -1.20 -9.63 6.62
N CYS A 89 -0.77 -10.63 7.37
CA CYS A 89 0.37 -10.49 8.27
C CYS A 89 1.05 -11.84 8.52
N PRO A 90 2.29 -11.88 9.03
CA PRO A 90 2.87 -13.13 9.53
C PRO A 90 1.94 -13.82 10.53
N ALA A 91 1.82 -15.15 10.48
CA ALA A 91 0.86 -15.91 11.29
C ALA A 91 0.91 -15.58 12.80
N ILE A 92 2.11 -15.34 13.33
CA ILE A 92 2.34 -14.96 14.73
C ILE A 92 1.69 -13.61 15.13
N ARG A 93 1.38 -12.74 14.16
CA ARG A 93 0.75 -11.43 14.40
C ARG A 93 -0.77 -11.47 14.31
N VAL A 94 -1.34 -12.53 13.72
CA VAL A 94 -2.79 -12.67 13.53
C VAL A 94 -3.57 -12.53 14.86
N PRO A 95 -3.19 -13.21 15.97
CA PRO A 95 -3.91 -13.08 17.23
C PRO A 95 -3.87 -11.65 17.80
N LYS A 96 -2.73 -10.97 17.66
CA LYS A 96 -2.55 -9.60 18.16
C LYS A 96 -3.38 -8.61 17.37
N TRP A 97 -3.34 -8.68 16.03
CA TRP A 97 -4.17 -7.86 15.16
C TRP A 97 -5.66 -8.02 15.46
N HIS A 98 -6.11 -9.27 15.60
CA HIS A 98 -7.49 -9.58 15.96
C HIS A 98 -7.87 -8.95 17.32
N ALA A 99 -7.05 -9.14 18.36
CA ALA A 99 -7.32 -8.59 19.69
C ALA A 99 -7.40 -7.05 19.68
N GLU A 100 -6.47 -6.37 18.99
CA GLU A 100 -6.48 -4.91 18.89
C GLU A 100 -7.69 -4.37 18.12
N LEU A 101 -8.09 -5.03 17.03
CA LEU A 101 -9.28 -4.65 16.26
C LEU A 101 -10.58 -4.84 17.05
N VAL A 102 -10.74 -5.97 17.74
CA VAL A 102 -11.92 -6.24 18.58
C VAL A 102 -12.01 -5.22 19.73
N LEU A 103 -10.88 -4.89 20.35
CA LEU A 103 -10.82 -3.92 21.44
C LEU A 103 -11.20 -2.50 20.97
N ARG A 104 -10.61 -2.04 19.86
CA ARG A 104 -10.73 -0.65 19.40
C ARG A 104 -11.91 -0.39 18.48
N CYS A 105 -12.45 -1.44 17.87
CA CYS A 105 -13.58 -1.38 16.94
C CYS A 105 -14.64 -2.45 17.29
N PRO A 106 -15.25 -2.41 18.49
CA PRO A 106 -16.14 -3.48 18.96
C PRO A 106 -17.43 -3.65 18.14
N ARG A 107 -17.78 -2.66 17.31
CA ARG A 107 -18.94 -2.70 16.41
C ARG A 107 -18.63 -3.37 15.06
N LEU A 108 -17.37 -3.72 14.79
CA LEU A 108 -16.97 -4.40 13.55
C LEU A 108 -16.94 -5.92 13.74
N GLY A 109 -17.49 -6.65 12.78
CA GLY A 109 -17.29 -8.09 12.67
C GLY A 109 -15.84 -8.40 12.25
N VAL A 110 -15.00 -8.77 13.22
CA VAL A 110 -13.58 -9.11 13.00
C VAL A 110 -13.41 -10.63 13.04
N HIS A 111 -12.81 -11.18 11.98
CA HIS A 111 -12.47 -12.60 11.89
C HIS A 111 -10.96 -12.77 11.71
N LYS A 112 -10.46 -13.98 11.98
CA LYS A 112 -9.06 -14.33 11.78
C LYS A 112 -8.87 -15.70 11.14
N ALA A 113 -7.74 -15.88 10.45
CA ALA A 113 -7.25 -17.16 9.95
C ALA A 113 -5.71 -17.19 9.99
N ALA A 114 -5.13 -17.94 10.93
CA ALA A 114 -3.69 -18.02 11.12
C ALA A 114 -3.03 -19.12 10.27
N SER A 115 -3.77 -20.15 9.84
CA SER A 115 -3.30 -21.26 9.02
C SER A 115 -4.31 -21.62 7.92
N ALA A 116 -3.88 -22.45 6.97
CA ALA A 116 -4.73 -22.94 5.88
C ALA A 116 -5.93 -23.78 6.35
N ASP A 117 -5.77 -24.52 7.46
CA ASP A 117 -6.81 -25.41 8.01
C ASP A 117 -7.89 -24.66 8.81
N GLU A 118 -7.59 -23.45 9.27
CA GLU A 118 -8.60 -22.62 9.92
C GLU A 118 -9.66 -22.24 8.89
N LYS A 119 -10.84 -22.85 9.02
CA LYS A 119 -11.97 -22.57 8.15
C LYS A 119 -12.24 -21.08 8.18
N LEU A 120 -11.92 -20.42 7.06
CA LEU A 120 -12.34 -19.08 6.71
C LEU A 120 -13.86 -18.98 6.53
N ARG A 121 -14.68 -19.91 7.04
CA ARG A 121 -16.15 -19.85 7.05
C ARG A 121 -16.62 -20.03 8.49
N PRO A 122 -17.62 -19.27 8.96
CA PRO A 122 -18.27 -19.60 10.21
C PRO A 122 -18.89 -20.99 10.07
N THR A 123 -18.81 -21.80 11.12
CA THR A 123 -19.50 -23.09 11.19
C THR A 123 -20.99 -22.88 10.86
N VAL A 124 -21.55 -23.79 10.06
CA VAL A 124 -22.98 -23.82 9.70
C VAL A 124 -23.81 -23.67 10.99
N GLY A 125 -24.71 -22.68 11.04
CA GLY A 125 -25.59 -22.42 12.19
C GLY A 125 -25.30 -21.15 13.00
N THR A 126 -24.23 -20.40 12.69
CA THR A 126 -23.99 -19.08 13.31
C THR A 126 -24.65 -17.96 12.50
N PRO A 127 -25.33 -16.99 13.13
CA PRO A 127 -25.90 -15.85 12.42
C PRO A 127 -24.82 -15.13 11.62
N ARG A 128 -25.11 -14.90 10.33
CA ARG A 128 -24.19 -14.32 9.35
C ARG A 128 -23.95 -12.85 9.67
N GLN A 129 -23.07 -12.56 10.64
CA GLN A 129 -22.59 -11.19 10.77
C GLN A 129 -21.79 -10.83 9.52
N PRO A 130 -22.02 -9.65 8.92
CA PRO A 130 -21.22 -9.19 7.80
C PRO A 130 -19.76 -9.11 8.24
N ARG A 131 -18.87 -9.73 7.47
CA ARG A 131 -17.43 -9.69 7.70
C ARG A 131 -16.89 -8.32 7.34
N ALA A 132 -16.78 -7.44 8.32
CA ALA A 132 -16.18 -6.14 8.12
C ALA A 132 -14.66 -6.25 7.95
N VAL A 133 -14.00 -7.10 8.73
CA VAL A 133 -12.53 -7.27 8.74
C VAL A 133 -12.13 -8.74 8.85
N LEU A 134 -11.20 -9.17 8.01
CA LEU A 134 -10.52 -10.46 8.10
C LEU A 134 -9.02 -10.24 8.28
N VAL A 135 -8.45 -10.81 9.34
CA VAL A 135 -7.01 -10.88 9.58
C VAL A 135 -6.50 -12.25 9.21
N ALA A 136 -5.73 -12.38 8.15
CA ALA A 136 -5.23 -13.66 7.66
C ALA A 136 -3.70 -13.70 7.66
N SER A 137 -3.15 -14.90 7.83
CA SER A 137 -1.76 -15.14 7.47
C SER A 137 -1.57 -15.16 5.96
N HIS A 138 -0.35 -14.87 5.49
CA HIS A 138 -0.01 -15.00 4.06
C HIS A 138 -0.28 -16.41 3.51
N GLU A 139 -0.03 -17.44 4.31
CA GLU A 139 -0.32 -18.84 3.98
C GLU A 139 -1.83 -19.12 3.89
N ALA A 140 -2.60 -18.69 4.90
CA ALA A 140 -4.05 -18.84 4.90
C ALA A 140 -4.70 -18.09 3.72
N MET A 141 -4.17 -16.92 3.37
CA MET A 141 -4.61 -16.16 2.20
C MET A 141 -4.38 -16.94 0.92
N LEU A 142 -3.18 -17.52 0.75
CA LEU A 142 -2.84 -18.27 -0.45
C LEU A 142 -3.74 -19.50 -0.60
N ALA A 143 -3.93 -20.26 0.47
CA ALA A 143 -4.78 -21.45 0.48
C ALA A 143 -6.25 -21.16 0.12
N ALA A 144 -6.74 -19.95 0.42
CA ALA A 144 -8.13 -19.56 0.21
C ALA A 144 -8.30 -18.42 -0.80
N HIS A 145 -7.29 -18.15 -1.63
CA HIS A 145 -7.25 -16.99 -2.52
C HIS A 145 -8.49 -16.89 -3.42
N GLY A 146 -8.94 -18.02 -3.97
CA GLY A 146 -10.12 -18.09 -4.84
C GLY A 146 -11.43 -17.69 -4.15
N ASP A 147 -11.58 -17.95 -2.85
CA ASP A 147 -12.76 -17.54 -2.08
C ASP A 147 -12.62 -16.10 -1.56
N LEU A 148 -11.41 -15.70 -1.15
CA LEU A 148 -11.12 -14.33 -0.69
C LEU A 148 -11.24 -13.30 -1.82
N SER A 149 -10.84 -13.65 -3.04
CA SER A 149 -10.94 -12.77 -4.20
C SER A 149 -12.38 -12.39 -4.57
N LYS A 150 -13.37 -13.17 -4.11
CA LYS A 150 -14.80 -12.89 -4.32
C LYS A 150 -15.41 -11.99 -3.24
N THR A 151 -14.71 -11.79 -2.13
CA THR A 151 -15.26 -11.14 -0.92
C THR A 151 -14.44 -9.95 -0.44
N THR A 152 -13.23 -9.79 -0.94
CA THR A 152 -12.41 -8.57 -0.78
C THR A 152 -13.06 -7.42 -1.52
N GLY A 153 -13.02 -6.21 -0.96
CA GLY A 153 -13.60 -5.08 -1.69
C GLY A 153 -13.25 -3.67 -1.25
N VAL A 154 -12.85 -3.41 0.00
CA VAL A 154 -12.66 -2.01 0.44
C VAL A 154 -11.20 -1.64 0.64
N LEU A 155 -10.42 -2.55 1.22
CA LEU A 155 -9.05 -2.33 1.61
C LEU A 155 -8.32 -3.67 1.73
N VAL A 156 -7.11 -3.74 1.17
CA VAL A 156 -6.15 -4.80 1.48
C VAL A 156 -4.94 -4.15 2.15
N VAL A 157 -4.55 -4.66 3.31
CA VAL A 157 -3.37 -4.23 4.05
C VAL A 157 -2.41 -5.39 4.13
N ASP A 158 -1.13 -5.17 3.81
CA ASP A 158 -0.06 -6.13 4.09
C ASP A 158 0.84 -5.60 5.21
N ASP A 159 0.86 -6.25 6.38
CA ASP A 159 1.65 -5.86 7.56
C ASP A 159 3.13 -6.29 7.47
N ASP A 160 3.54 -6.98 6.41
CA ASP A 160 4.93 -7.34 6.18
C ASP A 160 5.28 -7.16 4.71
N GLY A 161 5.57 -5.91 4.32
CA GLY A 161 6.00 -5.57 2.96
C GLY A 161 7.21 -6.36 2.44
N ARG A 162 7.90 -7.14 3.29
CA ARG A 162 8.95 -8.07 2.85
C ARG A 162 8.41 -9.27 2.10
N SER A 163 7.19 -9.69 2.40
CA SER A 163 6.49 -10.78 1.74
C SER A 163 6.23 -10.51 0.24
N LEU A 164 6.15 -9.23 -0.14
CA LEU A 164 5.79 -8.78 -1.49
C LEU A 164 7.00 -8.38 -2.35
N ARG A 165 8.23 -8.57 -1.86
CA ARG A 165 9.46 -8.12 -2.53
C ARG A 165 9.70 -8.79 -3.87
N ASN A 166 9.60 -10.12 -3.89
CA ASN A 166 9.79 -10.88 -5.13
C ASN A 166 8.48 -10.88 -5.94
N PRO A 167 8.44 -10.29 -7.15
CA PRO A 167 7.23 -10.26 -7.96
C PRO A 167 6.88 -11.60 -8.62
N HIS A 168 7.82 -12.56 -8.66
CA HIS A 168 7.64 -13.84 -9.35
C HIS A 168 7.06 -14.95 -8.45
N VAL A 169 7.01 -14.74 -7.12
CA VAL A 169 6.45 -15.75 -6.22
C VAL A 169 4.93 -15.73 -6.22
N GLU A 170 4.34 -16.91 -6.09
CA GLU A 170 2.89 -17.11 -6.12
C GLU A 170 2.17 -16.22 -5.11
N LEU A 171 2.74 -16.06 -3.91
CA LEU A 171 2.19 -15.21 -2.85
C LEU A 171 1.97 -13.76 -3.33
N THR A 172 3.00 -13.15 -3.93
CA THR A 172 2.95 -11.76 -4.42
C THR A 172 1.95 -11.63 -5.57
N ILE A 173 1.97 -12.59 -6.49
CA ILE A 173 1.04 -12.63 -7.63
C ILE A 173 -0.41 -12.72 -7.12
N ALA A 174 -0.68 -13.63 -6.19
CA ALA A 174 -1.98 -13.81 -5.56
C ALA A 174 -2.44 -12.54 -4.83
N ALA A 175 -1.57 -11.95 -4.00
CA ALA A 175 -1.87 -10.71 -3.28
C ALA A 175 -2.20 -9.55 -4.24
N LYS A 176 -1.50 -9.43 -5.37
CA LYS A 176 -1.74 -8.40 -6.39
C LYS A 176 -3.03 -8.62 -7.19
N GLN A 177 -3.59 -9.82 -7.21
CA GLN A 177 -4.82 -10.16 -7.94
C GLN A 177 -6.11 -9.75 -7.19
N PHE A 178 -6.05 -9.34 -5.92
CA PHE A 178 -7.24 -8.86 -5.22
C PHE A 178 -7.82 -7.60 -5.86
N SER A 179 -9.09 -7.63 -6.23
CA SER A 179 -9.80 -6.43 -6.69
C SER A 179 -10.16 -5.56 -5.48
N THR A 180 -9.49 -4.42 -5.33
CA THR A 180 -9.73 -3.48 -4.24
C THR A 180 -9.35 -2.07 -4.70
N PRO A 181 -10.12 -1.03 -4.33
CA PRO A 181 -9.80 0.35 -4.66
C PRO A 181 -8.64 0.90 -3.84
N HIS A 182 -8.23 0.23 -2.74
CA HIS A 182 -7.19 0.73 -1.86
C HIS A 182 -6.32 -0.38 -1.29
N ARG A 183 -5.00 -0.20 -1.38
CA ARG A 183 -3.98 -1.17 -0.99
C ARG A 183 -2.88 -0.48 -0.19
N ILE A 184 -2.61 -0.99 1.00
CA ILE A 184 -1.64 -0.41 1.92
C ILE A 184 -0.58 -1.46 2.27
N VAL A 185 0.69 -1.08 2.21
CA VAL A 185 1.79 -1.88 2.75
C VAL A 185 2.31 -1.23 4.01
N VAL A 186 2.37 -1.98 5.09
CA VAL A 186 3.09 -1.61 6.29
C VAL A 186 4.47 -2.24 6.19
N SER A 187 5.50 -1.40 6.35
CA SER A 187 6.88 -1.84 6.31
C SER A 187 7.67 -1.21 7.45
N ARG A 188 8.83 -1.78 7.75
CA ARG A 188 9.82 -1.15 8.61
C ARG A 188 10.80 -0.42 7.71
N ALA A 189 10.99 0.88 7.92
CA ALA A 189 12.12 1.57 7.34
C ALA A 189 13.45 1.11 7.98
N PRO A 190 14.57 1.22 7.25
CA PRO A 190 14.66 1.55 5.82
C PRO A 190 14.30 0.35 4.90
N PHE A 191 13.77 0.65 3.70
CA PHE A 191 13.80 -0.28 2.57
C PHE A 191 15.26 -0.49 2.16
N LYS A 192 15.86 -1.62 2.56
CA LYS A 192 17.21 -2.06 2.15
C LYS A 192 17.16 -2.88 0.85
N GLU A 193 16.19 -2.63 0.00
CA GLU A 193 15.78 -3.57 -1.03
C GLU A 193 16.25 -3.14 -2.42
N SER A 194 16.32 -4.08 -3.34
CA SER A 194 16.65 -3.82 -4.74
C SER A 194 15.61 -2.90 -5.41
N LEU A 195 15.94 -2.37 -6.60
CA LEU A 195 14.97 -1.60 -7.38
C LEU A 195 13.78 -2.45 -7.80
N GLN A 196 13.97 -3.76 -8.02
CA GLN A 196 12.91 -4.72 -8.29
C GLN A 196 11.96 -4.88 -7.10
N ASP A 197 12.49 -4.96 -5.89
CA ASP A 197 11.69 -5.08 -4.68
C ASP A 197 10.86 -3.82 -4.43
N LEU A 198 11.46 -2.64 -4.65
CA LEU A 198 10.75 -1.36 -4.60
C LEU A 198 9.63 -1.34 -5.64
N TRP A 199 9.91 -1.77 -6.87
CA TRP A 199 8.89 -1.89 -7.92
C TRP A 199 7.76 -2.80 -7.48
N SER A 200 8.06 -3.99 -6.95
CA SER A 200 7.05 -4.98 -6.58
C SER A 200 6.11 -4.46 -5.49
N VAL A 201 6.66 -3.80 -4.46
CA VAL A 201 5.88 -3.20 -3.37
C VAL A 201 5.03 -2.03 -3.86
N ILE A 202 5.59 -1.14 -4.68
CA ILE A 202 4.85 -0.01 -5.24
C ILE A 202 3.75 -0.49 -6.18
N ASP A 203 4.03 -1.50 -7.01
CA ASP A 203 3.04 -2.08 -7.91
C ASP A 203 1.89 -2.77 -7.16
N PHE A 204 2.16 -3.36 -5.98
CA PHE A 204 1.05 -3.81 -5.13
C PHE A 204 0.17 -2.62 -4.70
N CYS A 205 0.74 -1.53 -4.19
CA CYS A 205 -0.01 -0.37 -3.70
C CYS A 205 -0.69 0.45 -4.81
N GLN A 206 0.01 0.64 -5.92
CA GLN A 206 -0.33 1.53 -7.03
C GLN A 206 -0.06 0.80 -8.35
N PRO A 207 -0.95 -0.13 -8.75
CA PRO A 207 -0.68 -1.00 -9.88
C PRO A 207 -0.41 -0.22 -11.17
N GLY A 208 0.71 -0.53 -11.82
CA GLY A 208 1.16 0.14 -13.05
C GLY A 208 1.72 1.55 -12.88
N ALA A 209 1.82 2.10 -11.67
CA ALA A 209 2.40 3.44 -11.47
C ALA A 209 3.84 3.57 -12.02
N LEU A 210 4.59 2.47 -12.01
CA LEU A 210 5.98 2.39 -12.47
C LEU A 210 6.14 1.65 -13.82
N GLY A 211 5.05 1.38 -14.55
CA GLY A 211 5.09 0.53 -15.73
C GLY A 211 5.17 -0.96 -15.40
N THR A 212 5.35 -1.79 -16.43
CA THR A 212 5.59 -3.24 -16.26
C THR A 212 7.02 -3.49 -15.79
N LEU A 213 7.26 -4.61 -15.11
CA LEU A 213 8.58 -4.96 -14.57
C LEU A 213 9.68 -4.93 -15.64
N PRO A 214 9.50 -5.49 -16.86
CA PRO A 214 10.55 -5.45 -17.88
C PRO A 214 10.89 -4.02 -18.32
N VAL A 215 9.87 -3.16 -18.50
CA VAL A 215 10.05 -1.78 -18.95
C VAL A 215 10.63 -0.90 -17.83
N PHE A 216 10.22 -1.13 -16.59
CA PHE A 216 10.83 -0.50 -15.41
C PHE A 216 12.32 -0.88 -15.29
N ALA A 217 12.62 -2.18 -15.44
CA ALA A 217 13.97 -2.70 -15.35
C ALA A 217 14.88 -2.05 -16.43
N GLU A 218 14.43 -2.02 -17.68
CA GLU A 218 15.17 -1.43 -18.79
C GLU A 218 15.39 0.09 -18.63
N HIS A 219 14.33 0.85 -18.30
CA HIS A 219 14.37 2.30 -18.38
C HIS A 219 14.73 3.02 -17.07
N LEU A 220 14.60 2.37 -15.92
CA LEU A 220 14.98 2.95 -14.63
C LEU A 220 16.01 2.10 -13.87
N ALA A 221 15.80 0.80 -13.73
CA ALA A 221 16.66 -0.01 -12.86
C ALA A 221 18.08 -0.16 -13.41
N GLN A 222 18.22 -0.57 -14.67
CA GLN A 222 19.51 -0.78 -15.32
C GLN A 222 20.38 0.48 -15.36
N PRO A 223 19.88 1.68 -15.75
CA PRO A 223 20.66 2.92 -15.68
C PRO A 223 21.17 3.25 -14.27
N LEU A 224 20.33 3.07 -13.24
CA LEU A 224 20.70 3.31 -11.85
C LEU A 224 21.78 2.32 -11.39
N GLU A 225 21.59 1.03 -11.66
CA GLU A 225 22.55 -0.01 -11.30
C GLU A 225 23.89 0.14 -12.03
N ALA A 226 23.87 0.51 -13.31
CA ALA A 226 25.08 0.77 -14.09
C ALA A 226 25.87 1.95 -13.51
N ALA A 227 25.20 3.05 -13.15
CA ALA A 227 25.83 4.21 -12.54
C ALA A 227 26.34 3.96 -11.10
N GLY A 228 25.79 2.94 -10.42
CA GLY A 228 26.25 2.50 -9.11
C GLY A 228 27.56 1.69 -9.15
N ARG A 229 28.02 1.26 -10.33
CA ARG A 229 29.28 0.52 -10.50
C ARG A 229 30.48 1.48 -10.55
N VAL A 230 31.65 0.98 -10.13
CA VAL A 230 32.91 1.73 -10.23
C VAL A 230 33.22 2.01 -11.70
N GLY A 231 33.51 3.27 -12.03
CA GLY A 231 33.89 3.68 -13.38
C GLY A 231 32.77 4.21 -14.27
N ALA A 232 31.55 4.42 -13.75
CA ALA A 232 30.50 5.14 -14.49
C ALA A 232 30.98 6.54 -14.89
N ASP A 233 30.74 6.96 -16.13
CA ASP A 233 31.13 8.27 -16.65
C ASP A 233 30.24 9.41 -16.13
N ALA A 234 30.63 10.67 -16.39
CA ALA A 234 29.87 11.82 -15.90
C ALA A 234 28.44 11.86 -16.45
N SER A 235 28.26 11.50 -17.72
CA SER A 235 26.95 11.47 -18.38
C SER A 235 26.03 10.41 -17.76
N GLY A 236 26.52 9.19 -17.54
CA GLY A 236 25.77 8.11 -16.90
C GLY A 236 25.38 8.43 -15.45
N ARG A 237 26.26 9.09 -14.69
CA ARG A 237 25.93 9.58 -13.34
C ARG A 237 24.82 10.64 -13.37
N ALA A 238 24.87 11.58 -14.31
CA ALA A 238 23.83 12.60 -14.47
C ALA A 238 22.47 11.99 -14.84
N LEU A 239 22.46 11.03 -15.78
CA LEU A 239 21.26 10.27 -16.12
C LEU A 239 20.68 9.53 -14.91
N ALA A 240 21.52 8.87 -14.10
CA ALA A 240 21.10 8.15 -12.91
C ALA A 240 20.50 9.06 -11.83
N VAL A 241 21.06 10.25 -11.61
CA VAL A 241 20.45 11.27 -10.72
C VAL A 241 19.07 11.70 -11.25
N GLY A 242 18.95 11.84 -12.58
CA GLY A 242 17.68 12.07 -13.27
C GLY A 242 16.67 10.95 -13.03
N CYS A 243 17.06 9.69 -13.22
CA CYS A 243 16.23 8.51 -12.98
C CYS A 243 15.78 8.40 -11.52
N ALA A 244 16.70 8.60 -10.57
CA ALA A 244 16.38 8.58 -9.13
C ALA A 244 15.38 9.68 -8.76
N SER A 245 15.56 10.88 -9.33
CA SER A 245 14.65 12.01 -9.13
C SER A 245 13.27 11.76 -9.75
N ALA A 246 13.23 11.18 -10.96
CA ALA A 246 11.99 10.78 -11.62
C ALA A 246 11.24 9.73 -10.79
N LEU A 247 11.93 8.68 -10.33
CA LEU A 247 11.34 7.63 -9.49
C LEU A 247 10.83 8.19 -8.16
N ARG A 248 11.59 9.05 -7.49
CA ARG A 248 11.15 9.77 -6.28
C ARG A 248 9.88 10.60 -6.54
N ASN A 249 9.80 11.28 -7.68
CA ASN A 249 8.65 12.09 -8.02
C ASN A 249 7.40 11.25 -8.33
N MET A 250 7.58 10.09 -8.96
CA MET A 250 6.49 9.15 -9.26
C MET A 250 5.91 8.49 -8.01
N THR A 251 6.72 8.24 -6.99
CA THR A 251 6.30 7.62 -5.71
C THR A 251 6.07 8.66 -4.60
N ARG A 252 6.17 9.96 -4.93
CA ARG A 252 6.05 11.04 -3.96
C ARG A 252 4.64 11.05 -3.37
N GLY A 253 4.56 11.09 -2.03
CA GLY A 253 3.28 11.07 -1.32
C GLY A 253 2.74 9.67 -1.08
N SER A 254 3.16 8.68 -1.87
CA SER A 254 2.80 7.26 -1.70
C SER A 254 3.61 6.56 -0.61
N ILE A 255 4.74 7.11 -0.18
CA ILE A 255 5.59 6.54 0.89
C ILE A 255 5.67 7.51 2.06
N LEU A 256 5.05 7.14 3.18
CA LEU A 256 5.15 7.85 4.45
C LEU A 256 6.20 7.17 5.33
N CYS A 257 7.18 7.96 5.79
CA CYS A 257 8.26 7.46 6.61
C CYS A 257 8.72 8.53 7.59
N ARG A 258 8.59 8.23 8.87
CA ARG A 258 8.82 9.14 10.00
C ARG A 258 9.62 8.47 11.10
N ASP A 259 10.41 9.26 11.81
CA ASP A 259 11.14 8.84 13.00
C ASP A 259 10.24 8.89 14.24
N LYS A 260 10.59 8.10 15.25
CA LYS A 260 9.93 8.11 16.56
C LYS A 260 10.00 9.48 17.26
N SER A 261 11.06 10.25 17.00
CA SER A 261 11.31 11.58 17.59
C SER A 261 10.48 12.69 16.97
N ALA A 262 9.78 12.45 15.86
CA ALA A 262 8.97 13.45 15.17
C ALA A 262 7.64 13.75 15.87
N GLY A 263 7.62 13.81 17.22
CA GLY A 263 6.43 14.05 18.04
C GLY A 263 5.67 15.37 17.77
N ALA A 264 6.15 16.19 16.84
CA ALA A 264 5.45 17.35 16.32
C ALA A 264 4.55 16.96 15.12
N PRO A 265 3.33 17.53 15.01
CA PRO A 265 2.51 17.39 13.81
C PRO A 265 3.31 17.79 12.57
N MET A 266 3.41 16.90 11.59
CA MET A 266 4.10 17.23 10.34
C MET A 266 3.08 17.82 9.37
N PRO A 267 3.32 19.03 8.82
CA PRO A 267 2.49 19.56 7.76
C PRO A 267 2.41 18.56 6.60
N LEU A 268 1.19 18.26 6.18
CA LEU A 268 0.91 17.46 4.99
C LEU A 268 1.74 17.99 3.82
N GLY A 269 2.56 17.12 3.21
CA GLY A 269 3.37 17.46 2.03
C GLY A 269 4.82 17.88 2.32
N LYS A 270 5.28 17.98 3.57
CA LYS A 270 6.72 17.99 3.85
C LYS A 270 7.33 16.65 3.42
N PRO A 271 8.54 16.64 2.82
CA PRO A 271 9.14 15.41 2.34
C PRO A 271 9.27 14.44 3.52
N SER A 272 8.72 13.23 3.35
CA SER A 272 9.24 12.07 4.08
C SER A 272 10.75 12.05 3.89
N ARG A 273 11.51 11.46 4.81
CA ARG A 273 12.94 11.23 4.57
C ARG A 273 13.11 10.15 3.50
N TYR A 274 12.68 10.45 2.28
CA TYR A 274 12.56 9.52 1.18
C TYR A 274 13.90 8.86 0.89
N SER A 275 15.00 9.63 0.89
CA SER A 275 16.35 9.09 0.73
C SER A 275 16.76 8.15 1.88
N SER A 276 16.42 8.49 3.13
CA SER A 276 16.68 7.59 4.27
C SER A 276 15.81 6.33 4.25
N CYS A 277 14.60 6.40 3.69
CA CYS A 277 13.65 5.30 3.69
C CYS A 277 13.78 4.40 2.47
N VAL A 278 14.20 4.93 1.31
CA VAL A 278 14.46 4.20 0.07
C VAL A 278 15.96 4.20 -0.20
N ARG A 279 16.69 3.35 0.54
CA ARG A 279 18.18 3.41 0.58
C ARG A 279 18.85 3.12 -0.74
N VAL A 280 18.23 2.35 -1.63
CA VAL A 280 18.76 2.07 -2.97
C VAL A 280 18.88 3.32 -3.84
N LEU A 281 18.10 4.37 -3.56
CA LEU A 281 18.16 5.65 -4.27
C LEU A 281 19.03 6.70 -3.57
N GLN A 282 19.36 6.47 -2.30
CA GLN A 282 20.15 7.40 -1.48
C GLN A 282 21.47 7.82 -2.16
N PRO A 283 22.28 6.92 -2.74
CA PRO A 283 23.55 7.29 -3.38
C PRO A 283 23.42 8.22 -4.60
N PHE A 284 22.21 8.38 -5.14
CA PHE A 284 21.93 9.25 -6.28
C PHE A 284 21.23 10.53 -5.86
N LEU A 285 20.30 10.45 -4.90
CA LEU A 285 19.52 11.59 -4.43
C LEU A 285 20.33 12.56 -3.56
N ASP A 286 21.36 12.06 -2.87
CA ASP A 286 22.21 12.85 -1.98
C ASP A 286 23.49 13.36 -2.69
N ARG A 287 23.64 13.12 -4.00
CA ARG A 287 24.79 13.57 -4.81
C ARG A 287 24.77 15.09 -5.01
N SER A 288 25.83 15.77 -4.57
CA SER A 288 26.03 17.21 -4.80
C SER A 288 27.06 17.52 -5.89
N ASP A 289 27.80 16.52 -6.35
CA ASP A 289 28.84 16.59 -7.37
C ASP A 289 28.31 16.61 -8.82
N VAL A 290 27.04 16.24 -9.02
CA VAL A 290 26.38 16.28 -10.34
C VAL A 290 25.67 17.63 -10.51
N GLN A 291 26.01 18.37 -11.57
CA GLN A 291 25.41 19.68 -11.82
C GLN A 291 23.96 19.53 -12.33
N LYS A 292 23.13 20.54 -12.06
CA LYS A 292 21.72 20.50 -12.49
C LYS A 292 21.58 20.52 -14.00
N GLU A 293 22.49 21.23 -14.66
CA GLU A 293 22.57 21.38 -16.11
C GLU A 293 22.85 20.03 -16.78
N ASP A 294 23.69 19.19 -16.17
CA ASP A 294 23.98 17.84 -16.66
C ASP A 294 22.75 16.94 -16.60
N VAL A 295 21.93 17.08 -15.55
CA VAL A 295 20.65 16.34 -15.43
C VAL A 295 19.63 16.88 -16.45
N GLN A 296 19.59 18.19 -16.67
CA GLN A 296 18.71 18.82 -17.66
C GLN A 296 19.02 18.37 -19.09
N ALA A 297 20.29 18.11 -19.41
CA ALA A 297 20.68 17.56 -20.72
C ALA A 297 19.98 16.22 -21.04
N HIS A 298 19.57 15.47 -20.01
CA HIS A 298 18.84 14.19 -20.15
C HIS A 298 17.31 14.33 -20.06
N GLU A 299 16.74 15.54 -20.00
CA GLU A 299 15.30 15.74 -19.78
C GLU A 299 14.43 15.08 -20.87
N SER A 300 14.84 15.15 -22.14
CA SER A 300 14.12 14.53 -23.25
C SER A 300 14.11 13.00 -23.14
N THR A 301 15.25 12.41 -22.78
CA THR A 301 15.43 10.98 -22.52
C THR A 301 14.54 10.51 -21.36
N LEU A 302 14.55 11.23 -20.23
CA LEU A 302 13.72 10.93 -19.06
C LEU A 302 12.22 11.00 -19.40
N LYS A 303 11.79 12.03 -20.14
CA LYS A 303 10.41 12.15 -20.63
C LYS A 303 10.04 10.98 -21.53
N HIS A 304 10.94 10.53 -22.40
CA HIS A 304 10.71 9.36 -23.26
C HIS A 304 10.55 8.07 -22.44
N MET A 305 11.46 7.81 -21.49
CA MET A 305 11.39 6.66 -20.58
C MET A 305 10.06 6.61 -19.81
N ILE A 306 9.61 7.74 -19.25
CA ILE A 306 8.33 7.82 -18.54
C ILE A 306 7.14 7.54 -19.47
N ARG A 307 7.17 8.00 -20.72
CA ARG A 307 6.13 7.68 -21.71
C ARG A 307 6.10 6.18 -22.02
N LYS A 308 7.26 5.54 -22.16
CA LYS A 308 7.36 4.08 -22.38
C LYS A 308 6.77 3.28 -21.21
N MET A 309 7.09 3.65 -19.97
CA MET A 309 6.47 3.04 -18.78
C MET A 309 4.95 3.18 -18.77
N ARG A 310 4.41 4.35 -19.13
CA ARG A 310 2.95 4.55 -19.20
C ARG A 310 2.31 3.75 -20.33
N GLN A 311 2.99 3.63 -21.47
CA GLN A 311 2.49 2.88 -22.61
C GLN A 311 2.45 1.38 -22.32
N SER A 312 3.46 0.84 -21.63
CA SER A 312 3.51 -0.58 -21.29
C SER A 312 2.30 -1.04 -20.48
N VAL A 313 1.76 -0.19 -19.60
CA VAL A 313 0.54 -0.47 -18.85
C VAL A 313 -0.69 -0.53 -19.76
N LYS A 314 -0.77 0.37 -20.76
CA LYS A 314 -1.88 0.38 -21.73
C LYS A 314 -1.87 -0.86 -22.61
N ASP A 315 -0.69 -1.27 -23.05
CA ASP A 315 -0.53 -2.44 -23.92
C ASP A 315 -0.95 -3.73 -23.20
N CYS A 316 -0.68 -3.82 -21.89
CA CYS A 316 -1.08 -4.97 -21.06
C CYS A 316 -2.57 -4.96 -20.66
N SER A 317 -3.27 -3.83 -20.71
CA SER A 317 -4.66 -3.69 -20.24
C SER A 317 -5.72 -3.85 -21.34
N GLY A 318 -5.36 -4.46 -22.48
CA GLY A 318 -6.26 -4.64 -23.63
C GLY A 318 -7.65 -5.21 -23.26
N HIS A 319 -8.70 -4.46 -23.66
CA HIS A 319 -10.14 -4.72 -23.56
C HIS A 319 -10.83 -4.54 -22.19
N GLY A 320 -11.11 -3.30 -21.81
CA GLY A 320 -12.16 -2.99 -20.84
C GLY A 320 -12.11 -1.56 -20.30
N ALA A 321 -13.15 -0.76 -20.58
CA ALA A 321 -13.37 0.53 -19.94
C ALA A 321 -13.79 0.30 -18.46
N GLY A 322 -12.82 0.12 -17.59
CA GLY A 322 -13.00 -0.03 -16.14
C GLY A 322 -11.73 0.38 -15.41
N THR A 323 -11.84 0.63 -14.10
CA THR A 323 -10.69 0.88 -13.20
C THR A 323 -9.55 -0.08 -13.53
N PRO A 324 -8.29 0.38 -13.66
CA PRO A 324 -7.17 -0.47 -14.06
C PRO A 324 -6.89 -1.52 -12.99
N THR A 325 -7.60 -2.64 -13.06
CA THR A 325 -7.36 -3.80 -12.20
C THR A 325 -6.28 -4.63 -12.86
N TRP A 326 -5.05 -4.38 -12.43
CA TRP A 326 -3.92 -5.25 -12.74
C TRP A 326 -4.21 -6.68 -12.28
N THR A 327 -4.26 -7.61 -13.23
CA THR A 327 -4.08 -9.02 -12.90
C THR A 327 -2.58 -9.19 -12.68
N GLY A 328 -2.14 -9.55 -11.48
CA GLY A 328 -0.71 -9.59 -11.09
C GLY A 328 0.25 -10.40 -11.99
N ARG A 329 -0.22 -11.03 -13.07
CA ARG A 329 0.58 -11.67 -14.13
C ARG A 329 0.90 -10.75 -15.32
N CYS A 330 0.06 -9.76 -15.63
CA CYS A 330 0.19 -8.99 -16.88
C CYS A 330 1.39 -8.04 -16.93
N GLY A 331 2.06 -7.78 -15.81
CA GLY A 331 3.26 -6.94 -15.86
C GLY A 331 4.42 -7.38 -14.99
N VAL A 332 4.45 -8.67 -14.64
CA VAL A 332 5.69 -9.39 -14.28
C VAL A 332 6.19 -10.06 -15.54
#